data_AF-A0AAD4Z512-F1
#
_entry.id   AF-A0AAD4Z512-F1
#
_cell.length_a   1.000
_cell.length_b   1.000
_cell.length_c   1.000
_cell.angle_alpha   90.00
_cell.angle_beta   90.00
_cell.angle_gamma   90.00
#
_symmetry.space_group_name_H-M   'P 1'
#
loop_
_entity.id
_entity.type
_entity.pdbx_description
1 polymer ?
#
loop_
_entity_poly.entity_id
_entity_poly.type
_entity_poly.pdbx_seq_one_letter_code
_entity_poly.pdbx_strand_id
1 'polypeptide(L)'
;MELAPPSLRFYFTFLFVLRAVTKAADYLEQAEYDTGNHEEDLKTQSLMRQLLYNPKLQDSCPLPFDEAKLWKGQSGPPLKQQIQNQFRNISASMDCVGCDKCRLWGKLQVLDLGAALKILFC
;
A
#
# COMPACT_ATOMS: atom_id res chain seq x y z
N MET A 1 14.89 -7.33 19.48
CA MET A 1 14.03 -6.73 18.45
C MET A 1 13.67 -5.35 18.96
N GLU A 2 14.54 -4.38 18.69
CA GLU A 2 14.43 -3.03 19.24
C GLU A 2 13.20 -2.37 18.62
N LEU A 3 12.22 -2.04 19.46
CA LEU A 3 10.99 -1.38 19.03
C LEU A 3 11.36 0.02 18.57
N ALA A 4 11.42 0.22 17.25
CA ALA A 4 11.53 1.53 16.63
C ALA A 4 10.52 2.51 17.28
N PRO A 5 10.93 3.77 17.54
CA PRO A 5 10.03 4.76 18.12
C PRO A 5 8.74 4.88 17.29
N PRO A 6 7.57 5.13 17.92
CA PRO A 6 6.29 5.06 17.22
C PRO A 6 6.19 6.00 16.01
N SER A 7 6.88 7.14 16.04
CA SER A 7 7.02 8.06 14.90
C SER A 7 7.67 7.42 13.68
N LEU A 8 8.70 6.59 13.87
CA LEU A 8 9.44 5.94 12.79
C LEU A 8 8.60 4.87 12.09
N ARG A 9 7.67 4.23 12.81
CA ARG A 9 6.78 3.19 12.24
C ARG A 9 5.76 3.78 11.26
N PHE A 10 5.21 4.95 11.58
CA PHE A 10 4.29 5.65 10.68
C PHE A 10 5.03 6.15 9.44
N TYR A 11 6.24 6.67 9.63
CA TYR A 11 7.08 7.10 8.51
C TYR A 11 7.45 5.95 7.57
N PHE A 12 7.83 4.79 8.13
CA PHE A 12 8.06 3.58 7.35
C PHE A 12 6.81 3.16 6.57
N THR A 13 5.65 3.13 7.22
CA THR A 13 4.39 2.75 6.58
C THR A 13 4.04 3.70 5.44
N PHE A 14 4.22 5.01 5.63
CA PHE A 14 4.03 6.02 4.61
C PHE A 14 4.95 5.77 3.40
N LEU A 15 6.25 5.60 3.63
CA LEU A 15 7.22 5.32 2.56
C LEU A 15 6.93 3.99 1.85
N PHE A 16 6.46 2.98 2.58
CA PHE A 16 6.09 1.67 2.04
C PHE A 16 4.92 1.78 1.06
N VAL A 17 3.84 2.47 1.46
CA VAL A 17 2.68 2.71 0.59
C VAL A 17 3.06 3.62 -0.58
N LEU A 18 3.84 4.68 -0.33
CA LEU A 18 4.31 5.58 -1.38
C LEU A 18 5.10 4.82 -2.46
N ARG A 19 5.98 3.90 -2.05
CA ARG A 19 6.74 3.04 -2.97
C ARG A 19 5.86 2.08 -3.77
N ALA A 20 4.81 1.54 -3.16
CA ALA A 20 3.84 0.72 -3.88
C ALA A 20 3.08 1.54 -4.93
N VAL A 21 2.67 2.77 -4.60
CA VAL A 21 2.01 3.67 -5.55
C VAL A 21 2.93 4.01 -6.73
N THR A 22 4.21 4.30 -6.48
CA THR A 22 5.16 4.59 -7.57
C THR A 22 5.44 3.37 -8.44
N LYS A 23 5.50 2.16 -7.90
CA LYS A 23 5.59 0.93 -8.71
C LYS A 23 4.33 0.63 -9.52
N ALA A 24 3.16 1.01 -9.00
CA ALA A 24 1.88 0.82 -9.69
C ALA A 24 1.55 1.95 -10.68
N ALA A 25 2.44 2.92 -10.90
CA ALA A 25 2.15 4.13 -11.68
C ALA A 25 1.59 3.82 -13.08
N ASP A 26 2.22 2.91 -13.82
CA ASP A 26 1.79 2.54 -15.18
C ASP A 26 0.37 1.94 -15.19
N TYR A 27 0.04 1.11 -14.19
CA TYR A 27 -1.29 0.54 -14.03
C TYR A 27 -2.32 1.62 -13.67
N LEU A 28 -1.97 2.51 -12.74
CA LEU A 28 -2.85 3.56 -12.25
C LEU A 28 -3.13 4.63 -13.31
N GLU A 29 -2.19 4.90 -14.21
CA GLU A 29 -2.41 5.82 -15.32
C GLU A 29 -3.42 5.26 -16.35
N GLN A 30 -3.38 3.95 -16.57
CA GLN A 30 -4.22 3.25 -17.55
C GLN A 30 -5.54 2.72 -16.96
N ALA A 31 -5.75 2.89 -15.66
CA ALA A 31 -6.94 2.43 -14.98
C ALA A 31 -8.20 3.12 -15.51
N GLU A 32 -9.29 2.35 -15.58
CA GLU A 32 -10.60 2.86 -15.91
C GLU A 32 -11.24 3.48 -14.67
N TYR A 33 -11.58 4.76 -14.76
CA TYR A 33 -12.32 5.50 -13.75
C TYR A 33 -13.74 5.71 -14.30
N ASP A 34 -14.70 4.95 -13.80
CA ASP A 34 -16.11 5.06 -14.19
C ASP A 34 -16.99 5.12 -12.95
N THR A 35 -17.57 6.29 -12.71
CA THR A 35 -18.55 6.54 -11.64
C THR A 35 -19.95 6.78 -12.20
N GLY A 36 -20.11 6.71 -13.53
CA GLY A 36 -21.30 7.16 -14.25
C GLY A 36 -21.34 8.67 -14.49
N ASN A 37 -20.33 9.42 -14.04
CA ASN A 37 -20.19 10.85 -14.27
C ASN A 37 -18.91 11.17 -15.04
N HIS A 38 -19.04 11.26 -16.37
CA HIS A 38 -17.92 11.47 -17.29
C HIS A 38 -17.07 12.71 -16.97
N GLU A 39 -17.64 13.79 -16.44
CA GLU A 39 -16.86 14.98 -16.08
C GLU A 39 -15.93 14.70 -14.88
N GLU A 40 -16.46 14.05 -13.85
CA GLU A 40 -15.69 13.68 -12.66
C GLU A 40 -14.66 12.58 -12.96
N ASP A 41 -14.99 11.66 -13.86
CA ASP A 41 -14.09 10.59 -14.30
C ASP A 41 -12.87 11.14 -15.06
N LEU A 42 -13.09 12.04 -16.02
CA LEU A 42 -12.00 12.75 -16.70
C LEU A 42 -11.14 13.57 -15.73
N LYS A 43 -11.78 14.25 -14.79
CA LYS A 43 -11.09 15.03 -13.76
C LYS A 43 -10.24 14.11 -12.88
N THR A 44 -10.76 12.95 -12.50
CA THR A 44 -10.05 11.95 -11.69
C THR A 44 -8.82 11.43 -12.44
N GLN A 45 -8.95 11.09 -13.72
CA GLN A 45 -7.82 10.64 -14.54
C GLN A 45 -6.74 11.73 -14.66
N SER A 46 -7.13 12.99 -14.85
CA SER A 46 -6.19 14.12 -14.87
C SER A 46 -5.46 14.29 -13.54
N LEU A 47 -6.19 14.26 -12.42
CA LEU A 47 -5.60 14.37 -11.08
C LEU A 47 -4.67 13.21 -10.78
N MET A 48 -4.99 11.99 -11.23
CA MET A 48 -4.14 10.84 -11.05
C MET A 48 -2.80 10.99 -11.78
N ARG A 49 -2.82 11.44 -13.05
CA ARG A 49 -1.58 11.76 -13.77
C ARG A 49 -0.76 12.83 -13.06
N GLN A 50 -1.40 13.89 -12.57
CA GLN A 50 -0.70 14.95 -11.82
C GLN A 50 -0.05 14.43 -10.53
N LEU A 51 -0.69 13.47 -9.85
CA LEU A 51 -0.13 12.83 -8.66
C LEU A 51 1.08 11.96 -9.01
N LEU A 52 0.97 11.11 -10.03
CA LEU A 52 2.02 10.16 -10.43
C LEU A 52 3.27 10.84 -11.00
N TYR A 53 3.09 11.92 -11.75
CA TYR A 53 4.18 12.72 -12.32
C TYR A 53 4.59 13.91 -11.45
N ASN A 54 4.17 13.95 -10.18
CA ASN A 54 4.58 15.00 -9.28
C ASN A 54 6.10 14.90 -8.99
N PRO A 55 6.90 15.96 -9.21
CA PRO A 55 8.34 15.91 -8.96
C PRO A 55 8.68 15.53 -7.52
N LYS A 56 7.90 16.01 -6.54
CA LYS A 56 8.11 15.67 -5.13
C LYS A 56 7.95 14.18 -4.86
N LEU A 57 7.07 13.50 -5.60
CA LEU A 57 6.83 12.07 -5.48
C LEU A 57 7.98 11.26 -6.12
N GLN A 58 8.50 11.73 -7.26
CA GLN A 58 9.63 11.12 -7.96
C GLN A 58 10.96 11.31 -7.22
N ASP A 59 11.15 12.50 -6.63
CA ASP A 59 12.33 12.86 -5.83
C ASP A 59 12.30 12.21 -4.44
N SER A 60 11.13 11.73 -3.99
CA SER A 60 10.95 11.02 -2.73
C SER A 60 11.54 9.61 -2.79
N CYS A 61 12.87 9.55 -2.73
CA CYS A 61 13.73 8.41 -2.40
C CYS A 61 13.78 7.26 -3.43
N PRO A 62 14.95 6.97 -4.04
CA PRO A 62 15.07 5.87 -5.00
C PRO A 62 14.82 4.48 -4.39
N LEU A 63 15.11 4.27 -3.09
CA LEU A 63 14.82 3.04 -2.34
C LEU A 63 14.71 3.32 -0.82
N PRO A 64 13.50 3.46 -0.25
CA PRO A 64 13.33 3.72 1.18
C PRO A 64 13.73 2.52 2.08
N PHE A 65 13.80 1.33 1.50
CA PHE A 65 14.32 0.11 2.14
C PHE A 65 14.89 -0.82 1.06
N ASP A 66 15.76 -1.74 1.49
CA ASP A 66 16.36 -2.73 0.60
C ASP A 66 15.35 -3.84 0.27
N GLU A 67 14.65 -3.69 -0.84
CA GLU A 67 13.67 -4.67 -1.36
C GLU A 67 14.31 -6.06 -1.51
N ALA A 68 15.60 -6.16 -1.83
CA ALA A 68 16.28 -7.45 -1.99
C ALA A 68 16.48 -8.16 -0.65
N LYS A 69 16.82 -7.42 0.41
CA LYS A 69 16.88 -7.99 1.78
C LYS A 69 15.52 -8.41 2.31
N LEU A 70 14.46 -7.66 1.97
CA LEU A 70 13.11 -8.00 2.41
C LEU A 70 12.53 -9.21 1.65
N TRP A 71 12.83 -9.34 0.34
CA TRP A 71 12.05 -10.21 -0.55
C TRP A 71 12.86 -11.23 -1.37
N LYS A 72 14.16 -11.02 -1.63
CA LYS A 72 15.00 -11.88 -2.49
C LYS A 72 15.83 -12.93 -1.73
N GLY A 73 15.57 -13.14 -0.43
CA GLY A 73 16.22 -14.19 0.38
C GLY A 73 15.68 -15.61 0.10
N GLN A 74 16.42 -16.64 0.53
CA GLN A 74 16.07 -18.07 0.39
C GLN A 74 14.68 -18.45 0.94
N SER A 75 14.09 -17.62 1.81
CA SER A 75 12.79 -17.86 2.46
C SER A 75 11.61 -17.11 1.81
N GLY A 76 11.76 -16.54 0.60
CA GLY A 76 10.72 -15.71 -0.04
C GLY A 76 9.32 -16.35 -0.12
N PRO A 77 9.15 -17.55 -0.71
CA PRO A 77 7.85 -18.22 -0.81
C PRO A 77 7.16 -18.54 0.53
N PRO A 78 7.83 -19.17 1.53
CA PRO A 78 7.20 -19.44 2.83
C PRO A 78 6.94 -18.14 3.63
N LEU A 79 7.82 -17.15 3.54
CA LEU A 79 7.61 -15.86 4.20
C LEU A 79 6.39 -15.12 3.62
N LYS A 80 6.21 -15.15 2.30
CA LYS A 80 5.02 -14.59 1.63
C LYS A 80 3.74 -15.24 2.13
N GLN A 81 3.70 -16.57 2.23
CA GLN A 81 2.54 -17.29 2.76
C GLN A 81 2.27 -16.96 4.23
N GLN A 82 3.33 -16.90 5.05
CA GLN A 82 3.20 -16.52 6.45
C GLN A 82 2.62 -15.11 6.58
N ILE A 83 3.13 -14.13 5.83
CA ILE A 83 2.60 -12.76 5.86
C ILE A 83 1.14 -12.74 5.41
N GLN A 84 0.78 -13.41 4.32
CA GLN A 84 -0.61 -13.50 3.87
C GLN A 84 -1.54 -14.08 4.94
N ASN A 85 -1.11 -15.12 5.66
CA ASN A 85 -1.88 -15.71 6.75
C ASN A 85 -2.03 -14.73 7.92
N GLN A 86 -0.98 -13.97 8.26
CA GLN A 86 -1.07 -12.92 9.28
C GLN A 86 -2.08 -11.84 8.90
N PHE A 87 -2.09 -11.37 7.65
CA PHE A 87 -3.08 -10.39 7.17
C PHE A 87 -4.52 -10.92 7.27
N ARG A 88 -4.75 -12.20 6.92
CA ARG A 88 -6.08 -12.85 7.08
C ARG A 88 -6.50 -12.91 8.56
N ASN A 89 -5.59 -13.29 9.44
CA ASN A 89 -5.86 -13.36 10.88
C ASN A 89 -6.16 -11.99 11.49
N ILE A 90 -5.41 -10.95 11.09
CA ILE A 90 -5.67 -9.57 11.52
C ILE A 90 -7.05 -9.11 11.02
N SER A 91 -7.37 -9.37 9.75
CA SER A 91 -8.68 -9.01 9.18
C SER A 91 -9.84 -9.69 9.91
N ALA A 92 -9.69 -10.98 10.26
CA ALA A 92 -10.68 -11.71 11.06
C ALA A 92 -10.78 -11.16 12.49
N SER A 93 -9.67 -10.73 13.09
CA SER A 93 -9.69 -10.09 14.41
C SER A 93 -10.46 -8.75 14.40
N MET A 94 -10.40 -8.00 13.30
CA MET A 94 -11.18 -6.77 13.12
C MET A 94 -12.69 -7.01 13.08
N ASP A 95 -13.15 -8.24 12.83
CA ASP A 95 -14.59 -8.57 12.91
C ASP A 95 -15.16 -8.56 14.33
N CYS A 96 -14.29 -8.65 15.34
CA CYS A 96 -14.69 -8.59 16.74
C CYS A 96 -14.75 -7.15 17.30
N VAL A 97 -14.43 -6.14 16.49
CA VAL A 97 -14.44 -4.73 16.93
C VAL A 97 -15.88 -4.19 16.90
N GLY A 98 -16.44 -3.90 18.07
CA GLY A 98 -17.82 -3.39 18.21
C GLY A 98 -18.05 -1.96 17.72
N CYS A 99 -16.98 -1.19 17.48
CA CYS A 99 -17.06 0.14 16.88
C CYS A 99 -17.07 0.03 15.34
N ASP A 100 -18.19 0.34 14.70
CA ASP A 100 -18.34 0.20 13.24
C ASP A 100 -17.31 1.01 12.44
N LYS A 101 -17.09 2.28 12.84
CA LYS A 101 -16.07 3.13 12.19
C LYS A 101 -14.67 2.54 12.35
N CYS A 102 -14.34 2.07 13.55
CA CYS A 102 -13.03 1.50 13.85
C CYS A 102 -12.81 0.20 13.06
N ARG A 103 -13.84 -0.64 12.94
CA ARG A 103 -13.85 -1.85 12.12
C ARG A 103 -13.65 -1.52 10.64
N LEU A 104 -14.39 -0.53 10.11
CA LEU A 104 -14.28 -0.09 8.71
C LEU A 104 -12.85 0.38 8.40
N TRP A 105 -12.34 1.35 9.16
CA TRP A 105 -11.00 1.90 8.93
C TRP A 105 -9.90 0.89 9.19
N GLY A 106 -10.05 0.03 10.21
CA GLY A 106 -9.10 -1.04 10.50
C GLY A 106 -9.01 -2.04 9.34
N LYS A 107 -10.14 -2.46 8.78
CA LYS A 107 -10.15 -3.36 7.61
C LYS A 107 -9.59 -2.70 6.36
N LEU A 108 -9.93 -1.44 6.11
CA LEU A 108 -9.38 -0.67 4.98
C LEU A 108 -7.85 -0.59 5.07
N GLN A 109 -7.30 -0.18 6.22
CA GLN A 109 -5.84 -0.09 6.39
C GLN A 109 -5.13 -1.44 6.23
N VAL A 110 -5.72 -2.53 6.75
CA VAL A 110 -5.16 -3.89 6.59
C VAL A 110 -5.17 -4.32 5.12
N LEU A 111 -6.25 -4.00 4.38
CA LEU A 111 -6.36 -4.27 2.96
C LEU A 111 -5.33 -3.46 2.16
N ASP A 112 -5.19 -2.17 2.45
CA ASP A 112 -4.26 -1.26 1.77
C ASP A 112 -2.82 -1.74 1.91
N LEU A 113 -2.41 -2.11 3.12
CA LEU A 113 -1.07 -2.66 3.35
C LEU A 113 -0.87 -4.00 2.64
N GLY A 114 -1.91 -4.84 2.57
CA GLY A 114 -1.86 -6.09 1.81
C GLY A 114 -1.76 -5.87 0.29
N ALA A 115 -2.42 -4.85 -0.24
CA ALA A 115 -2.33 -4.46 -1.65
C ALA A 115 -0.94 -3.89 -1.98
N ALA A 116 -0.44 -2.97 -1.15
CA ALA A 116 0.90 -2.42 -1.29
C ALA A 116 1.96 -3.54 -1.28
N LEU A 117 1.81 -4.50 -0.36
CA LEU A 117 2.66 -5.67 -0.29
C LEU A 117 2.60 -6.50 -1.58
N LYS A 118 1.41 -6.77 -2.13
CA LYS A 118 1.25 -7.50 -3.41
C LYS A 118 1.95 -6.78 -4.56
N ILE A 119 1.78 -5.46 -4.67
CA ILE A 119 2.43 -4.64 -5.72
C ILE A 119 3.95 -4.73 -5.62
N LEU A 120 4.49 -4.68 -4.40
CA LEU A 120 5.94 -4.74 -4.17
C LEU A 120 6.55 -6.14 -4.39
N PHE A 121 5.73 -7.20 -4.29
CA PHE A 121 6.12 -8.59 -4.59
C PHE A 121 6.07 -8.95 -6.08
N CYS A 122 5.35 -8.16 -6.90
CA CYS A 122 5.20 -8.40 -8.33
C CYS A 122 6.40 -7.90 -9.14
#